data_AF-A1DE89-F1
#
_entry.id   AF-A1DE89-F1
#
_cell.length_a   1.000
_cell.length_b   1.000
_cell.length_c   1.000
_cell.angle_alpha   90.00
_cell.angle_beta   90.00
_cell.angle_gamma   90.00
#
_symmetry.space_group_name_H-M   'P 1'
#
loop_
_entity.id
_entity.type
_entity.pdbx_description
1 polymer ?
#
loop_
_entity_poly.entity_id
_entity_poly.type
_entity_poly.pdbx_seq_one_letter_code
_entity_poly.pdbx_strand_id
1 'polypeptide(L)'
;MRLTVELIQNSLSYINPLKERELDLRGHKIPTIENLGIAKDQDAIDFTDNDISSLGNFPFFPRLHTLLLARNRVKHIQPTIASTIPNLTTLVLTANNMAELADLDPLRNLTRLTHLVLLENPVTRKEHYRYWVIWRIPSVRFLDYQKVKDAERAKAKELFGTAEEPTALASKIMGIKSRTFDVPSGGAERAPADKAVRVKLTEKERKRVEKMIREARSLQEITRLEKELNEGRIPGGALDAGEDSEDENQMQT
;
A
#
# COMPACT_ATOMS: atom_id res chain seq x y z
N MET A 1 12.46 -19.56 1.80
CA MET A 1 12.84 -19.69 3.22
C MET A 1 12.51 -18.39 3.93
N ARG A 2 12.09 -18.42 5.20
CA ARG A 2 11.84 -17.18 5.96
C ARG A 2 13.16 -16.44 6.18
N LEU A 3 13.16 -15.10 6.14
CA LEU A 3 14.35 -14.31 6.47
C LEU A 3 14.53 -14.24 8.00
N THR A 4 15.25 -15.20 8.56
CA THR A 4 15.51 -15.29 10.01
C THR A 4 16.79 -14.56 10.39
N VAL A 5 16.93 -14.26 11.68
CA VAL A 5 18.16 -13.68 12.25
C VAL A 5 19.37 -14.60 12.00
N GLU A 6 19.18 -15.91 12.21
CA GLU A 6 20.21 -16.92 11.98
C GLU A 6 20.67 -16.95 10.52
N LEU A 7 19.73 -16.84 9.56
CA LEU A 7 20.09 -16.75 8.14
C LEU A 7 20.99 -15.54 7.88
N ILE A 8 20.63 -14.38 8.40
CA ILE A 8 21.41 -13.14 8.21
C ILE A 8 22.81 -13.27 8.82
N GLN A 9 22.93 -13.86 10.02
CA GLN A 9 24.23 -14.04 10.68
C GLN A 9 25.15 -15.03 9.96
N ASN A 10 24.57 -16.06 9.35
CA ASN A 10 25.30 -17.09 8.61
C ASN A 10 25.54 -16.72 7.14
N SER A 11 24.96 -15.62 6.67
CA SER A 11 25.13 -15.13 5.29
C SER A 11 26.47 -14.44 5.10
N LEU A 12 26.98 -14.47 3.86
CA LEU A 12 28.25 -13.83 3.54
C LEU A 12 28.13 -12.31 3.66
N SER A 13 29.07 -11.71 4.39
CA SER A 13 29.26 -10.26 4.40
C SER A 13 30.71 -9.94 4.06
N TYR A 14 30.91 -9.16 3.00
CA TYR A 14 32.22 -8.89 2.42
C TYR A 14 32.28 -7.49 1.81
N ILE A 15 33.47 -7.06 1.41
CA ILE A 15 33.65 -5.79 0.69
C ILE A 15 33.52 -6.08 -0.82
N ASN A 16 32.51 -5.50 -1.47
CA ASN A 16 32.28 -5.70 -2.88
C ASN A 16 33.28 -4.89 -3.75
N PRO A 17 33.31 -5.08 -5.09
CA PRO A 17 34.23 -4.35 -5.98
C PRO A 17 34.08 -2.82 -5.98
N LEU A 18 32.94 -2.30 -5.50
CA LEU A 18 32.69 -0.87 -5.33
C LEU A 18 33.13 -0.35 -3.95
N LYS A 19 33.79 -1.20 -3.15
CA LYS A 19 34.25 -0.92 -1.78
C LYS A 19 33.11 -0.69 -0.78
N GLU A 20 31.93 -1.21 -1.06
CA GLU A 20 30.79 -1.19 -0.15
C GLU A 20 30.79 -2.48 0.69
N ARG A 21 30.42 -2.37 1.97
CA ARG A 21 30.14 -3.58 2.76
C ARG A 21 28.80 -4.16 2.32
N GLU A 22 28.85 -5.32 1.69
CA GLU A 22 27.70 -5.99 1.11
C GLU A 22 27.28 -7.20 1.97
N LEU A 23 25.98 -7.38 2.13
CA LEU A 23 25.37 -8.59 2.66
C LEU A 23 24.71 -9.37 1.51
N ASP A 24 25.17 -10.60 1.28
CA ASP A 24 24.64 -11.50 0.26
C ASP A 24 23.51 -12.36 0.83
N LEU A 25 22.29 -12.14 0.32
CA LEU A 25 21.09 -12.91 0.65
C LEU A 25 20.49 -13.55 -0.61
N ARG A 26 21.31 -13.84 -1.62
CA ARG A 26 20.84 -14.38 -2.91
C ARG A 26 20.27 -15.79 -2.80
N GLY A 27 19.26 -16.10 -3.61
CA GLY A 27 18.86 -17.50 -3.85
C GLY A 27 18.15 -18.22 -2.70
N HIS A 28 17.70 -17.51 -1.66
CA HIS A 28 17.11 -18.11 -0.46
C HIS A 28 15.59 -18.29 -0.52
N LYS A 29 14.94 -17.94 -1.65
CA LYS A 29 13.47 -17.97 -1.81
C LYS A 29 12.77 -17.17 -0.69
N ILE A 30 13.33 -16.03 -0.32
CA ILE A 30 12.80 -15.16 0.74
C ILE A 30 11.50 -14.52 0.26
N PRO A 31 10.35 -14.72 0.94
CA PRO A 31 9.08 -14.15 0.49
C PRO A 31 8.86 -12.71 0.97
N THR A 32 9.46 -12.34 2.10
CA THR A 32 9.21 -11.08 2.81
C THR A 32 10.50 -10.60 3.47
N ILE A 33 10.76 -9.29 3.37
CA ILE A 33 11.83 -8.61 4.10
C ILE A 33 11.38 -8.45 5.56
N GLU A 34 12.18 -8.92 6.50
CA GLU A 34 11.97 -8.84 7.94
C GLU A 34 13.30 -9.09 8.67
N ASN A 35 13.35 -8.83 9.98
CA ASN A 35 14.49 -9.15 10.85
C ASN A 35 15.84 -8.50 10.47
N LEU A 36 15.84 -7.51 9.57
CA LEU A 36 17.05 -6.78 9.17
C LEU A 36 17.65 -5.91 10.27
N GLY A 37 17.02 -5.82 11.45
CA GLY A 37 17.54 -5.05 12.59
C GLY A 37 18.95 -5.47 13.04
N ILE A 38 19.42 -6.67 12.68
CA ILE A 38 20.78 -7.13 13.00
C ILE A 38 21.84 -6.76 11.94
N ALA A 39 21.43 -6.38 10.73
CA ALA A 39 22.31 -6.09 9.59
C ALA A 39 22.73 -4.61 9.48
N LYS A 40 22.90 -3.90 10.61
CA LYS A 40 22.91 -2.42 10.67
C LYS A 40 24.06 -1.71 9.94
N ASP A 41 25.14 -2.41 9.63
CA ASP A 41 26.38 -1.82 9.13
C ASP A 41 26.61 -2.00 7.63
N GLN A 42 25.60 -2.49 6.91
CA GLN A 42 25.71 -2.79 5.47
C GLN A 42 25.51 -1.53 4.62
N ASP A 43 26.40 -1.33 3.66
CA ASP A 43 26.30 -0.28 2.65
C ASP A 43 25.49 -0.77 1.42
N ALA A 44 25.53 -2.08 1.16
CA ALA A 44 24.78 -2.75 0.11
C ALA A 44 24.10 -4.04 0.62
N ILE A 45 22.93 -4.36 0.10
CA ILE A 45 22.28 -5.66 0.34
C ILE A 45 21.84 -6.25 -0.99
N ASP A 46 22.19 -7.51 -1.19
CA ASP A 46 21.79 -8.26 -2.37
C ASP A 46 20.72 -9.31 -2.06
N PHE A 47 19.51 -9.06 -2.56
CA PHE A 47 18.35 -9.93 -2.48
C PHE A 47 18.03 -10.61 -3.82
N THR A 48 18.95 -10.66 -4.77
CA THR A 48 18.72 -11.24 -6.09
C THR A 48 18.28 -12.70 -6.00
N ASP A 49 17.40 -13.16 -6.89
CA ASP A 49 16.88 -14.54 -6.91
C ASP A 49 16.12 -14.95 -5.64
N ASN A 50 15.17 -14.11 -5.22
CA ASN A 50 14.26 -14.41 -4.12
C ASN A 50 12.79 -14.28 -4.57
N ASP A 51 11.85 -14.46 -3.63
CA ASP A 51 10.41 -14.41 -3.89
C ASP A 51 9.77 -13.17 -3.25
N ILE A 52 10.54 -12.09 -3.06
CA ILE A 52 10.11 -10.90 -2.33
C ILE A 52 9.03 -10.19 -3.13
N SER A 53 7.87 -10.00 -2.50
CA SER A 53 6.70 -9.40 -3.16
C SER A 53 6.48 -7.91 -2.88
N SER A 54 7.10 -7.37 -1.83
CA SER A 54 6.93 -5.98 -1.40
C SER A 54 8.25 -5.39 -0.93
N LEU A 55 8.58 -4.21 -1.44
CA LEU A 55 9.74 -3.43 -1.02
C LEU A 55 9.35 -2.58 0.19
N GLY A 56 9.80 -3.01 1.37
CA GLY A 56 9.44 -2.37 2.64
C GLY A 56 9.98 -3.14 3.84
N ASN A 57 9.42 -2.87 5.03
CA ASN A 57 9.82 -3.51 6.30
C ASN A 57 11.30 -3.35 6.67
N PHE A 58 11.94 -2.28 6.18
CA PHE A 58 13.29 -1.95 6.60
C PHE A 58 13.25 -1.29 7.97
N PRO A 59 14.16 -1.63 8.90
CA PRO A 59 14.48 -0.77 10.02
C PRO A 59 15.16 0.52 9.51
N PHE A 60 15.43 1.47 10.41
CA PHE A 60 16.19 2.67 10.06
C PHE A 60 17.64 2.32 9.69
N PHE A 61 17.96 2.40 8.39
CA PHE A 61 19.23 2.01 7.76
C PHE A 61 19.84 3.22 7.03
N PRO A 62 20.51 4.13 7.77
CA PRO A 62 21.08 5.34 7.19
C PRO A 62 22.32 5.08 6.34
N ARG A 63 22.95 3.90 6.48
CA ARG A 63 24.16 3.53 5.72
C ARG A 63 23.86 2.78 4.43
N LEU A 64 22.62 2.33 4.20
CA LEU A 64 22.30 1.57 3.00
C LEU A 64 22.23 2.49 1.79
N HIS A 65 23.12 2.26 0.83
CA HIS A 65 23.22 3.03 -0.41
C HIS A 65 22.76 2.24 -1.64
N THR A 66 22.95 0.92 -1.62
CA THR A 66 22.70 0.04 -2.78
C THR A 66 21.78 -1.11 -2.39
N LEU A 67 20.70 -1.29 -3.16
CA LEU A 67 19.76 -2.40 -2.96
C LEU A 67 19.55 -3.14 -4.29
N LEU A 68 19.93 -4.41 -4.31
CA LEU A 68 19.81 -5.28 -5.46
C LEU A 68 18.64 -6.25 -5.23
N LEU A 69 17.60 -6.14 -6.04
CA LEU A 69 16.35 -6.92 -5.94
C LEU A 69 16.01 -7.56 -7.28
N ALA A 70 17.01 -7.88 -8.11
CA ALA A 70 16.77 -8.49 -9.40
C ALA A 70 16.11 -9.88 -9.25
N ARG A 71 15.27 -10.28 -10.21
CA ARG A 71 14.61 -11.59 -10.23
C ARG A 71 13.86 -11.88 -8.92
N ASN A 72 12.93 -10.99 -8.59
CA ASN A 72 12.03 -11.10 -7.45
C ASN A 72 10.57 -10.94 -7.93
N ARG A 73 9.62 -10.78 -7.00
CA ARG A 73 8.19 -10.64 -7.31
C ARG A 73 7.61 -9.30 -6.84
N VAL A 74 8.46 -8.27 -6.74
CA VAL A 74 8.09 -6.98 -6.17
C VAL A 74 7.00 -6.35 -7.01
N LYS A 75 5.85 -6.11 -6.38
CA LYS A 75 4.66 -5.48 -6.99
C LYS A 75 4.23 -4.20 -6.26
N HIS A 76 4.79 -3.96 -5.07
CA HIS A 76 4.44 -2.83 -4.22
C HIS A 76 5.67 -2.29 -3.50
N ILE A 77 5.64 -0.98 -3.22
CA ILE A 77 6.68 -0.27 -2.48
C ILE A 77 5.99 0.45 -1.33
N GLN A 78 6.44 0.20 -0.11
CA GLN A 78 5.85 0.84 1.07
C GLN A 78 6.13 2.36 1.06
N PRO A 79 5.14 3.22 1.35
CA PRO A 79 5.34 4.67 1.43
C PRO A 79 6.40 5.13 2.44
N THR A 80 6.66 4.31 3.46
CA THR A 80 7.66 4.55 4.53
C THR A 80 9.10 4.24 4.11
N ILE A 81 9.33 3.82 2.86
CA ILE A 81 10.69 3.45 2.40
C ILE A 81 11.69 4.60 2.55
N ALA A 82 11.26 5.84 2.30
CA ALA A 82 12.13 7.01 2.39
C ALA A 82 12.52 7.39 3.83
N SER A 83 11.70 7.06 4.83
CA SER A 83 12.06 7.30 6.24
C SER A 83 12.93 6.19 6.82
N THR A 84 12.90 5.00 6.23
CA THR A 84 13.65 3.82 6.71
C THR A 84 15.02 3.72 6.05
N ILE A 85 15.15 3.97 4.75
CA ILE A 85 16.42 3.94 4.00
C ILE A 85 16.69 5.28 3.29
N PRO A 86 16.91 6.37 4.04
CA PRO A 86 16.91 7.74 3.49
C PRO A 86 18.06 8.04 2.53
N ASN A 87 19.15 7.26 2.58
CA ASN A 87 20.36 7.48 1.80
C ASN A 87 20.51 6.53 0.60
N LEU A 88 19.44 5.82 0.22
CA LEU A 88 19.47 4.93 -0.93
C LEU A 88 19.79 5.70 -2.22
N THR A 89 20.82 5.26 -2.94
CA THR A 89 21.31 5.86 -4.17
C THR A 89 21.09 4.98 -5.40
N THR A 90 21.12 3.66 -5.22
CA THR A 90 20.99 2.66 -6.28
C THR A 90 19.93 1.65 -5.92
N LEU A 91 18.91 1.51 -6.77
CA LEU A 91 17.84 0.53 -6.66
C LEU A 91 17.71 -0.27 -7.95
N VAL A 92 17.97 -1.57 -7.88
CA VAL A 92 17.83 -2.49 -9.02
C VAL A 92 16.62 -3.38 -8.80
N LEU A 93 15.59 -3.21 -9.63
CA LEU A 93 14.34 -3.97 -9.62
C LEU A 93 14.15 -4.77 -10.92
N THR A 94 15.23 -5.13 -11.62
CA THR A 94 15.15 -5.89 -12.86
C THR A 94 14.37 -7.21 -12.69
N ALA A 95 13.52 -7.55 -13.65
CA ALA A 95 12.72 -8.78 -13.62
C ALA A 95 11.88 -8.92 -12.34
N ASN A 96 10.96 -7.98 -12.13
CA ASN A 96 9.97 -7.96 -11.05
C ASN A 96 8.54 -7.78 -11.63
N ASN A 97 7.56 -7.55 -10.75
CA ASN A 97 6.13 -7.51 -11.09
C ASN A 97 5.50 -6.12 -10.93
N MET A 98 6.28 -5.03 -11.06
CA MET A 98 5.74 -3.67 -11.04
C MET A 98 4.90 -3.44 -12.30
N ALA A 99 3.59 -3.23 -12.13
CA ALA A 99 2.64 -3.21 -13.24
C ALA A 99 2.16 -1.82 -13.63
N GLU A 100 1.85 -0.96 -12.65
CA GLU A 100 1.31 0.37 -12.91
C GLU A 100 2.30 1.49 -12.58
N LEU A 101 2.19 2.58 -13.34
CA LEU A 101 3.06 3.75 -13.19
C LEU A 101 2.91 4.42 -11.82
N ALA A 102 1.71 4.41 -11.26
CA ALA A 102 1.43 4.97 -9.93
C ALA A 102 2.03 4.13 -8.79
N ASP A 103 2.38 2.85 -9.03
CA ASP A 103 3.00 2.01 -8.00
C ASP A 103 4.44 2.48 -7.69
N LEU A 104 5.03 3.29 -8.56
CA LEU A 104 6.37 3.89 -8.39
C LEU A 104 6.36 5.17 -7.55
N ASP A 105 5.18 5.74 -7.27
CA ASP A 105 5.03 6.99 -6.51
C ASP A 105 5.79 7.05 -5.18
N PRO A 106 5.85 5.98 -4.36
CA PRO A 106 6.61 5.98 -3.11
C PRO A 106 8.10 6.34 -3.27
N LEU A 107 8.69 6.00 -4.43
CA LEU A 107 10.10 6.28 -4.71
C LEU A 107 10.40 7.77 -4.86
N ARG A 108 9.39 8.62 -5.12
CA ARG A 108 9.57 10.08 -5.25
C ARG A 108 10.22 10.70 -4.01
N ASN A 109 9.99 10.10 -2.84
CA ASN A 109 10.45 10.61 -1.56
C ASN A 109 11.93 10.25 -1.29
N LEU A 110 12.53 9.37 -2.10
CA LEU A 110 13.95 9.03 -2.03
C LEU A 110 14.78 10.10 -2.75
N THR A 111 15.07 11.18 -2.04
CA THR A 111 15.76 12.37 -2.58
C THR A 111 17.19 12.09 -3.07
N ARG A 112 17.82 11.03 -2.57
CA ARG A 112 19.18 10.60 -2.94
C ARG A 112 19.23 9.50 -4.01
N LEU A 113 18.08 9.00 -4.46
CA LEU A 113 18.03 7.94 -5.47
C LEU A 113 18.49 8.47 -6.83
N THR A 114 19.61 7.96 -7.33
CA THR A 114 20.22 8.41 -8.59
C THR A 114 20.20 7.34 -9.68
N HIS A 115 20.27 6.07 -9.31
CA HIS A 115 20.26 4.95 -10.23
C HIS A 115 19.03 4.09 -9.96
N LEU A 116 18.16 3.97 -10.96
CA LEU A 116 16.96 3.15 -10.91
C LEU A 116 16.91 2.24 -12.13
N VAL A 117 16.75 0.94 -11.91
CA VAL A 117 16.61 -0.05 -12.97
C VAL A 117 15.30 -0.80 -12.79
N LEU A 118 14.44 -0.75 -13.79
CA LEU A 118 13.10 -1.33 -13.80
C LEU A 118 12.89 -2.24 -15.02
N LEU A 119 13.93 -2.50 -15.81
CA LEU A 119 13.93 -3.45 -16.91
C LEU A 119 13.21 -4.76 -16.57
N GLU A 120 12.54 -5.34 -17.55
CA GLU A 120 11.78 -6.59 -17.40
C GLU A 120 10.64 -6.53 -16.36
N ASN A 121 10.13 -5.34 -16.03
CA ASN A 121 8.85 -5.18 -15.34
C ASN A 121 7.73 -4.83 -16.33
N PRO A 122 6.47 -5.25 -16.10
CA PRO A 122 5.35 -4.88 -16.97
C PRO A 122 5.17 -3.36 -17.16
N VAL A 123 5.51 -2.55 -16.15
CA VAL A 123 5.43 -1.08 -16.20
C VAL A 123 6.27 -0.47 -17.34
N THR A 124 7.36 -1.14 -17.76
CA THR A 124 8.24 -0.65 -18.85
C THR A 124 7.55 -0.61 -20.22
N ARG A 125 6.45 -1.35 -20.39
CA ARG A 125 5.65 -1.39 -21.63
C ARG A 125 4.55 -0.33 -21.68
N LYS A 126 4.35 0.42 -20.59
CA LYS A 126 3.30 1.46 -20.51
C LYS A 126 3.72 2.69 -21.31
N GLU A 127 2.73 3.35 -21.90
CA GLU A 127 2.96 4.61 -22.60
C GLU A 127 3.57 5.66 -21.66
N HIS A 128 4.50 6.45 -22.21
CA HIS A 128 5.22 7.49 -21.49
C HIS A 128 5.99 7.03 -20.23
N TYR A 129 6.20 5.74 -20.03
CA TYR A 129 6.90 5.16 -18.88
C TYR A 129 8.17 5.94 -18.48
N ARG A 130 9.07 6.16 -19.44
CA ARG A 130 10.34 6.83 -19.18
C ARG A 130 10.16 8.27 -18.71
N TYR A 131 9.30 9.04 -19.38
CA TYR A 131 9.00 10.41 -19.00
C TYR A 131 8.28 10.48 -17.65
N TRP A 132 7.39 9.52 -17.38
CA TRP A 132 6.68 9.42 -16.10
C TRP A 132 7.66 9.28 -14.94
N VAL A 133 8.60 8.33 -15.03
CA VAL A 133 9.61 8.11 -14.00
C VAL A 133 10.49 9.34 -13.80
N ILE A 134 10.93 9.97 -14.90
CA ILE A 134 11.76 11.19 -14.86
C ILE A 134 11.03 12.36 -14.17
N TRP A 135 9.73 12.52 -14.45
CA TRP A 135 8.90 13.56 -13.84
C TRP A 135 8.60 13.27 -12.37
N ARG A 136 8.24 12.02 -12.06
CA ARG A 136 7.79 11.62 -10.73
C ARG A 136 8.93 11.48 -9.74
N ILE A 137 10.11 11.06 -10.19
CA ILE A 137 11.30 10.82 -9.38
C ILE A 137 12.46 11.67 -9.93
N PRO A 138 12.44 13.00 -9.70
CA PRO A 138 13.38 13.91 -10.35
C PRO A 138 14.84 13.70 -9.94
N SER A 139 15.10 13.05 -8.79
CA SER A 139 16.44 12.70 -8.29
C SER A 139 17.18 11.70 -9.20
N VAL A 140 16.46 10.87 -9.97
CA VAL A 140 17.05 9.85 -10.83
C VAL A 140 17.88 10.50 -11.94
N ARG A 141 19.13 10.04 -12.08
CA ARG A 141 20.10 10.46 -13.10
C ARG A 141 20.34 9.39 -14.15
N PHE A 142 20.22 8.12 -13.77
CA PHE A 142 20.33 6.96 -14.65
C PHE A 142 19.10 6.08 -14.47
N LEU A 143 18.35 5.92 -15.56
CA LEU A 143 17.17 5.07 -15.62
C LEU A 143 17.42 3.97 -16.67
N ASP A 144 17.32 2.72 -16.24
CA ASP A 144 17.54 1.54 -17.09
C ASP A 144 18.90 1.58 -17.80
N TYR A 145 19.94 1.91 -17.03
CA TYR A 145 21.32 2.11 -17.50
C TYR A 145 21.51 3.24 -18.52
N GLN A 146 20.48 4.05 -18.77
CA GLN A 146 20.55 5.21 -19.66
C GLN A 146 20.54 6.51 -18.87
N LYS A 147 21.50 7.39 -19.16
CA LYS A 147 21.56 8.73 -18.58
C LYS A 147 20.32 9.54 -18.96
N VAL A 148 19.67 10.16 -17.97
CA VAL A 148 18.55 11.08 -18.16
C VAL A 148 19.09 12.43 -18.66
N LYS A 149 18.57 12.90 -19.79
CA LYS A 149 18.95 14.19 -20.41
C LYS A 149 17.95 15.28 -20.04
N ASP A 150 18.41 16.53 -20.05
CA ASP A 150 17.55 17.69 -19.74
C ASP A 150 16.40 17.87 -20.73
N ALA A 151 16.63 17.52 -22.01
CA ALA A 151 15.56 17.50 -23.01
C ALA A 151 14.42 16.55 -22.64
N GLU A 152 14.72 15.42 -21.99
CA GLU A 152 13.68 14.48 -21.53
C GLU A 152 12.94 15.04 -20.32
N ARG A 153 13.64 15.75 -19.42
CA ARG A 153 13.02 16.45 -18.29
C ARG A 153 12.06 17.54 -18.74
N ALA A 154 12.45 18.33 -19.74
CA ALA A 154 11.60 19.36 -20.31
C ALA A 154 10.32 18.77 -20.93
N LYS A 155 10.46 17.72 -21.75
CA LYS A 155 9.31 17.00 -22.33
C LYS A 155 8.40 16.37 -21.27
N ALA A 156 8.98 15.79 -20.23
CA ALA A 156 8.20 15.19 -19.14
C ALA A 156 7.39 16.26 -18.38
N LYS A 157 7.97 17.45 -18.17
CA LYS A 157 7.27 18.60 -17.58
C LYS A 157 6.15 19.13 -18.48
N GLU A 158 6.35 19.15 -19.80
CA GLU A 158 5.30 19.54 -20.76
C GLU A 158 4.12 18.56 -20.75
N LEU A 159 4.41 17.25 -20.71
CA LEU A 159 3.37 16.21 -20.70
C LEU A 159 2.57 16.15 -19.39
N PHE A 160 3.26 16.29 -18.25
CA PHE A 160 2.68 16.01 -16.93
C PHE A 160 2.48 17.24 -16.05
N GLY A 161 2.99 18.41 -16.44
CA GLY A 161 2.86 19.66 -15.69
C GLY A 161 3.86 19.74 -14.54
N THR A 162 3.46 20.39 -13.44
CA THR A 162 4.25 20.45 -12.21
C THR A 162 3.69 19.50 -11.16
N ALA A 163 4.44 19.25 -10.08
CA ALA A 163 3.95 18.39 -8.99
C ALA A 163 2.71 18.98 -8.27
N GLU A 164 2.55 20.31 -8.31
CA GLU A 164 1.44 21.05 -7.70
C GLU A 164 0.24 21.17 -8.66
N GLU A 165 0.51 21.30 -9.96
CA GLU A 165 -0.50 21.39 -11.02
C GLU A 165 -0.28 20.27 -12.06
N PRO A 166 -0.71 19.03 -11.75
CA PRO A 166 -0.59 17.91 -12.67
C PRO A 166 -1.60 18.05 -13.82
N THR A 167 -1.19 17.66 -15.02
CA THR A 167 -2.10 17.62 -16.18
C THR A 167 -3.19 16.54 -16.00
N ALA A 168 -4.25 16.60 -16.81
CA ALA A 168 -5.31 15.58 -16.80
C ALA A 168 -4.75 14.16 -17.08
N LEU A 169 -3.73 14.06 -17.94
CA LEU A 169 -3.02 12.80 -18.19
C LEU A 169 -2.32 12.29 -16.92
N ALA A 170 -1.61 13.17 -16.21
CA ALA A 170 -0.93 12.80 -14.97
C ALA A 170 -1.94 12.34 -13.90
N SER A 171 -3.02 13.10 -13.70
CA SER A 171 -4.09 12.75 -12.75
C SER A 171 -4.74 11.39 -13.08
N LYS A 172 -4.96 11.09 -14.37
CA LYS A 172 -5.48 9.79 -14.82
C LYS A 172 -4.51 8.66 -14.47
N ILE A 173 -3.22 8.82 -14.74
CA ILE A 173 -2.20 7.80 -14.46
C ILE A 173 -2.11 7.56 -12.94
N MET A 174 -2.12 8.62 -12.12
CA MET A 174 -2.06 8.50 -10.65
C MET A 174 -3.24 7.72 -10.06
N GLY A 175 -4.41 7.77 -10.72
CA GLY A 175 -5.61 7.04 -10.31
C GLY A 175 -5.57 5.54 -10.62
N ILE A 176 -4.66 5.09 -11.50
CA ILE A 176 -4.54 3.69 -11.89
C ILE A 176 -3.44 3.04 -11.05
N LYS A 177 -3.84 2.32 -10.00
CA LYS A 177 -2.94 1.56 -9.13
C LYS A 177 -3.20 0.07 -9.28
N SER A 178 -2.15 -0.72 -9.08
CA SER A 178 -2.30 -2.17 -8.99
C SER A 178 -3.18 -2.53 -7.80
N ARG A 179 -4.08 -3.51 -7.98
CA ARG A 179 -4.86 -4.07 -6.87
C ARG A 179 -3.98 -5.04 -6.08
N THR A 180 -3.40 -4.58 -4.98
CA THR A 180 -2.81 -5.48 -3.98
C THR A 180 -3.88 -5.92 -2.99
N PHE A 181 -4.12 -7.23 -2.92
CA PHE A 181 -4.76 -7.84 -1.76
C PHE A 181 -3.76 -7.80 -0.60
N ASP A 182 -3.66 -6.66 0.07
CA ASP A 182 -2.98 -6.59 1.36
C ASP A 182 -3.92 -7.17 2.41
N VAL A 183 -3.63 -8.39 2.87
CA VAL A 183 -4.24 -8.92 4.08
C VAL A 183 -3.61 -8.14 5.24
N PRO A 184 -4.38 -7.38 6.04
CA PRO A 184 -3.83 -6.72 7.21
C PRO A 184 -3.38 -7.80 8.20
N SER A 185 -2.11 -7.78 8.61
CA SER A 185 -1.70 -8.45 9.84
C SER A 185 -2.31 -7.69 11.03
N GLY A 186 -3.55 -8.07 11.38
CA GLY A 186 -4.26 -7.55 12.54
C GLY A 186 -5.76 -7.84 12.44
N GLY A 187 -6.21 -8.90 13.11
CA GLY A 187 -7.63 -9.19 13.35
C GLY A 187 -8.40 -9.65 12.11
N ALA A 188 -8.63 -10.96 12.01
CA ALA A 188 -9.51 -11.52 11.01
C ALA A 188 -10.96 -11.03 11.19
N GLU A 189 -11.49 -10.32 10.21
CA GLU A 189 -12.80 -10.65 9.65
C GLU A 189 -12.68 -10.71 8.13
N ARG A 190 -13.04 -11.88 7.60
CA ARG A 190 -13.04 -12.22 6.19
C ARG A 190 -13.98 -11.27 5.43
N ALA A 191 -13.64 -10.98 4.17
CA ALA A 191 -14.55 -10.30 3.25
C ALA A 191 -15.92 -11.00 3.20
N PRO A 192 -17.05 -10.26 3.17
CA PRO A 192 -18.28 -10.85 2.68
C PRO A 192 -18.23 -10.81 1.15
N ALA A 193 -18.23 -12.01 0.57
CA ALA A 193 -19.07 -12.24 -0.59
C ALA A 193 -20.52 -11.91 -0.20
N ASP A 194 -21.28 -11.41 -1.17
CA ASP A 194 -22.65 -10.91 -1.10
C ASP A 194 -22.87 -9.59 -0.34
N LYS A 195 -23.36 -8.61 -1.12
CA LYS A 195 -23.86 -7.32 -0.65
C LYS A 195 -25.06 -7.55 0.27
N ALA A 196 -24.83 -7.61 1.57
CA ALA A 196 -25.78 -7.10 2.55
C ALA A 196 -25.39 -5.65 2.85
N VAL A 197 -26.19 -4.70 2.35
CA VAL A 197 -26.09 -3.29 2.72
C VAL A 197 -26.36 -3.20 4.22
N ARG A 198 -25.32 -3.08 5.05
CA ARG A 198 -25.48 -2.72 6.47
C ARG A 198 -26.04 -1.30 6.50
N VAL A 199 -27.36 -1.17 6.67
CA VAL A 199 -28.02 0.10 6.87
C VAL A 199 -27.49 0.70 8.17
N LYS A 200 -26.77 1.83 8.09
CA LYS A 200 -26.38 2.59 9.28
C LYS A 200 -27.63 3.26 9.83
N LEU A 201 -28.18 2.71 10.91
CA LEU A 201 -29.30 3.30 11.64
C LEU A 201 -28.92 4.68 12.18
N THR A 202 -29.84 5.63 12.06
CA THR A 202 -29.76 6.93 12.72
C THR A 202 -30.00 6.78 14.23
N GLU A 203 -29.54 7.76 15.02
CA GLU A 203 -29.67 7.73 16.48
C GLU A 203 -31.13 7.64 16.97
N LYS A 204 -32.08 8.20 16.19
CA LYS A 204 -33.51 8.09 16.47
C LYS A 204 -34.04 6.68 16.23
N GLU A 205 -33.62 6.01 15.16
CA GLU A 205 -34.04 4.65 14.85
C GLU A 205 -33.45 3.64 15.85
N ARG A 206 -32.19 3.86 16.28
CA ARG A 206 -31.55 3.04 17.32
C ARG A 206 -32.32 3.06 18.64
N LYS A 207 -32.73 4.25 19.10
CA LYS A 207 -33.53 4.39 20.34
C LYS A 207 -34.89 3.71 20.23
N ARG A 208 -35.52 3.72 19.05
CA ARG A 208 -36.80 3.05 18.80
C ARG A 208 -36.66 1.53 18.81
N VAL A 209 -35.62 1.00 18.14
CA VAL A 209 -35.32 -0.44 18.16
C VAL A 209 -35.02 -0.92 19.58
N GLU A 210 -34.27 -0.15 20.36
CA GLU A 210 -34.00 -0.47 21.77
C GLU A 210 -35.28 -0.49 22.62
N LYS A 211 -36.20 0.46 22.40
CA LYS A 211 -37.50 0.48 23.06
C LYS A 211 -38.35 -0.75 22.69
N MET A 212 -38.39 -1.14 21.42
CA MET A 212 -39.13 -2.33 20.96
C MET A 212 -38.59 -3.63 21.57
N ILE A 213 -37.27 -3.78 21.67
CA ILE A 213 -36.67 -4.95 22.34
C ILE A 213 -37.05 -4.98 23.82
N ARG A 214 -37.11 -3.81 24.48
CA ARG A 214 -37.48 -3.71 25.91
C ARG A 214 -38.97 -4.00 26.15
N GLU A 215 -39.84 -3.65 25.23
CA GLU A 215 -41.30 -3.81 25.34
C GLU A 215 -41.82 -5.16 24.81
N ALA A 216 -40.98 -5.95 24.14
CA ALA A 216 -41.33 -7.26 23.60
C ALA A 216 -41.80 -8.22 24.70
N ARG A 217 -42.97 -8.84 24.49
CA ARG A 217 -43.65 -9.67 25.51
C ARG A 217 -43.35 -11.17 25.37
N SER A 218 -42.57 -11.55 24.37
CA SER A 218 -42.20 -12.95 24.13
C SER A 218 -40.76 -13.11 23.62
N LEU A 219 -40.13 -14.22 24.01
CA LEU A 219 -38.80 -14.61 23.54
C LEU A 219 -38.72 -14.78 22.01
N GLN A 220 -39.83 -15.19 21.38
CA GLN A 220 -39.91 -15.32 19.92
C GLN A 220 -39.84 -13.96 19.22
N GLU A 221 -40.45 -12.93 19.82
CA GLU A 221 -40.44 -11.56 19.29
C GLU A 221 -39.05 -10.92 19.40
N ILE A 222 -38.36 -11.12 20.53
CA ILE A 222 -36.97 -10.69 20.73
C ILE A 222 -36.04 -11.35 19.71
N THR A 223 -36.14 -12.68 19.56
CA THR A 223 -35.29 -13.44 18.62
C THR A 223 -35.50 -12.98 17.16
N ARG A 224 -36.74 -12.61 16.81
CA ARG A 224 -37.06 -12.07 15.49
C ARG A 224 -36.44 -10.69 15.28
N LEU A 225 -36.56 -9.78 16.24
CA LEU A 225 -35.98 -8.43 16.16
C LEU A 225 -34.44 -8.47 16.09
N GLU A 226 -33.80 -9.34 16.87
CA GLU A 226 -32.35 -9.57 16.83
C GLU A 226 -31.90 -10.11 15.48
N LYS A 227 -32.66 -11.06 14.91
CA LYS A 227 -32.38 -11.62 13.58
C LYS A 227 -32.50 -10.56 12.49
N GLU A 228 -33.54 -9.73 12.53
CA GLU A 228 -33.74 -8.64 11.56
C GLU A 228 -32.60 -7.60 11.63
N LEU A 229 -32.15 -7.24 12.83
CA LEU A 229 -31.03 -6.32 13.04
C LEU A 229 -29.69 -6.93 12.58
N ASN A 230 -29.46 -8.22 12.84
CA ASN A 230 -28.26 -8.93 12.42
C ASN A 230 -28.21 -9.10 10.88
N GLU A 231 -29.36 -9.25 10.24
CA GLU A 231 -29.52 -9.27 8.78
C GLU A 231 -29.43 -7.86 8.15
N GLY A 232 -29.23 -6.80 8.94
CA GLY A 232 -29.04 -5.43 8.46
C GLY A 232 -30.33 -4.74 7.98
N ARG A 233 -31.50 -5.28 8.35
CA ARG A 233 -32.81 -4.68 8.06
C ARG A 233 -33.31 -3.92 9.28
N ILE A 234 -33.90 -2.76 9.05
CA ILE A 234 -34.59 -2.00 10.11
C ILE A 234 -35.94 -2.70 10.35
N PRO A 235 -36.26 -3.12 11.58
CA PRO A 235 -37.56 -3.72 11.88
C PRO A 235 -38.69 -2.79 11.45
N GLY A 236 -39.70 -3.32 10.75
CA GLY A 236 -40.72 -2.50 10.05
C GLY A 236 -41.43 -1.45 10.91
N GLY A 237 -41.61 -1.72 12.22
CA GLY A 237 -42.20 -0.77 13.17
C GLY A 237 -41.34 0.46 13.48
N ALA A 238 -40.05 0.47 13.11
CA ALA A 238 -39.19 1.65 13.26
C ALA A 238 -39.26 2.60 12.05
N LEU A 239 -39.70 2.12 10.88
CA LEU A 239 -39.78 2.89 9.63
C LEU A 239 -41.18 3.44 9.32
N ASP A 240 -42.25 2.75 9.70
CA ASP A 240 -43.59 2.99 9.14
C ASP A 240 -44.60 3.65 10.11
N ALA A 241 -44.15 4.69 10.81
CA ALA A 241 -45.06 5.62 11.50
C ALA A 241 -44.71 7.05 11.07
N GLY A 242 -45.06 7.37 9.83
CA GLY A 242 -45.38 8.75 9.46
C GLY A 242 -46.73 9.11 10.08
N GLU A 243 -46.77 10.27 10.74
CA GLU A 243 -47.97 11.02 11.12
C GLU A 243 -48.98 10.27 12.01
N ASP A 244 -48.86 10.41 13.34
CA ASP A 244 -49.97 10.86 14.19
C ASP A 244 -49.60 10.89 15.70
N SER A 245 -49.98 12.01 16.34
CA SER A 245 -50.15 12.25 17.79
C SER A 245 -48.91 12.52 18.69
N GLU A 246 -48.21 13.63 18.45
CA GLU A 246 -47.82 14.52 19.56
C GLU A 246 -48.72 15.76 19.47
N ASP A 247 -49.85 15.74 20.18
CA ASP A 247 -50.48 16.90 20.82
C ASP A 247 -51.86 16.51 21.35
N GLU A 248 -51.93 16.12 22.63
CA GLU A 248 -53.08 16.40 23.52
C GLU A 248 -52.79 15.81 24.90
N ASN A 249 -51.93 16.48 25.68
CA ASN A 249 -52.23 16.70 27.10
C ASN A 249 -51.36 17.82 27.70
N GLN A 250 -51.63 19.05 27.29
CA GLN A 250 -51.46 20.21 28.16
C GLN A 250 -52.72 21.08 28.06
N MET A 251 -53.22 21.49 29.22
CA MET A 251 -54.37 22.37 29.49
C MET A 251 -55.75 21.69 29.61
N GLN A 252 -56.11 21.30 30.83
CA GLN A 252 -57.02 22.13 31.65
C GLN A 252 -57.21 21.52 33.05
N THR A 253 -56.89 22.36 34.06
CA THR A 253 -57.44 22.46 35.43
C THR A 253 -57.58 21.23 36.31
#